data_AF-A0A1E5GCK7-F1
#
_entry.id   AF-A0A1E5GCK7-F1
#
_cell.length_a   1.000
_cell.length_b   1.000
_cell.length_c   1.000
_cell.angle_alpha   90.00
_cell.angle_beta   90.00
_cell.angle_gamma   90.00
#
_symmetry.space_group_name_H-M   'P 1'
#
loop_
_entity.id
_entity.type
_entity.pdbx_description
1 polymer ?
#
loop_
_entity_poly.entity_id
_entity_poly.type
_entity_poly.pdbx_seq_one_letter_code
_entity_poly.pdbx_strand_id
1 'polypeptide(L)'
;MRTIKTINDFWEVIDEIRMKKELNWTELVGGKAKLAASQRWNPPLTYILQIQKKLDIDIMNTFVYELVESEQLVDKDPETPNKMKLIHQWIQSDNWMEDEELIQKVQEVAKTIL
;
A
#
# COMPACT_ATOMS: atom_id res chain seq x y z
N MET A 1 11.02 -16.98 14.01
CA MET A 1 10.63 -16.18 12.82
C MET A 1 10.50 -14.74 13.26
N ARG A 2 11.31 -13.83 12.72
CA ARG A 2 11.19 -12.39 13.00
C ARG A 2 10.14 -11.83 12.03
N THR A 3 9.11 -11.17 12.53
CA THR A 3 8.09 -10.54 11.69
C THR A 3 8.60 -9.19 11.23
N ILE A 4 8.52 -8.93 9.93
CA ILE A 4 8.87 -7.66 9.29
C ILE A 4 7.59 -6.82 9.26
N LYS A 5 7.54 -5.74 10.04
CA LYS A 5 6.37 -4.86 10.13
C LYS A 5 6.66 -3.44 9.68
N THR A 6 7.91 -3.18 9.33
CA THR A 6 8.39 -1.87 8.92
C THR A 6 9.52 -2.03 7.91
N ILE A 7 9.81 -0.95 7.19
CA ILE A 7 10.95 -0.90 6.29
C ILE A 7 12.29 -1.06 7.03
N ASN A 8 12.38 -0.63 8.28
CA ASN A 8 13.58 -0.82 9.11
C ASN A 8 13.76 -2.31 9.43
N ASP A 9 12.69 -2.99 9.85
CA ASP A 9 12.74 -4.44 10.09
C ASP A 9 13.17 -5.20 8.84
N PHE A 10 12.68 -4.77 7.66
CA PHE A 10 13.09 -5.34 6.39
C PHE A 10 14.60 -5.20 6.19
N TRP A 11 15.15 -3.98 6.29
CA TRP A 11 16.57 -3.77 6.07
C TRP A 11 17.46 -4.41 7.14
N GLU A 12 17.03 -4.49 8.39
CA GLU A 12 17.75 -5.23 9.43
C GLU A 12 17.88 -6.72 9.06
N VAL A 13 16.78 -7.35 8.65
CA VAL A 13 16.80 -8.75 8.21
C VAL A 13 17.69 -8.94 6.99
N ILE A 14 17.58 -8.04 6.00
CA ILE A 14 18.44 -8.07 4.82
C ILE A 14 19.92 -7.90 5.19
N ASP A 15 20.25 -6.97 6.09
CA ASP A 15 21.63 -6.70 6.48
C ASP A 15 22.24 -7.87 7.27
N GLU A 16 21.48 -8.48 8.17
CA GLU A 16 21.89 -9.69 8.89
C GLU A 16 22.25 -10.84 7.92
N ILE A 17 21.40 -11.08 6.92
CA ILE A 17 21.60 -12.16 5.95
C ILE A 17 22.75 -11.81 5.00
N ARG A 18 22.82 -10.55 4.55
CA ARG A 18 23.90 -10.03 3.72
C ARG A 18 25.26 -10.22 4.41
N MET A 19 25.37 -9.87 5.69
CA MET A 19 26.59 -10.02 6.49
C MET A 19 26.98 -11.48 6.64
N LYS A 20 26.03 -12.39 6.88
CA LYS A 20 26.29 -13.85 6.94
C LYS A 20 26.80 -14.42 5.62
N LYS A 21 26.41 -13.81 4.50
CA LYS A 21 26.85 -14.19 3.15
C LYS A 21 28.05 -13.39 2.64
N GLU A 22 28.63 -12.52 3.49
CA GLU A 22 29.77 -11.66 3.16
C GLU A 22 29.56 -10.80 1.89
N LEU A 23 28.31 -10.45 1.59
CA LEU A 23 27.94 -9.67 0.41
C LEU A 23 28.00 -8.17 0.69
N ASN A 24 28.41 -7.37 -0.29
CA ASN A 24 28.35 -5.91 -0.20
C ASN A 24 27.02 -5.36 -0.72
N TRP A 25 26.64 -4.15 -0.26
CA TRP A 25 25.42 -3.49 -0.73
C TRP A 25 25.39 -3.27 -2.26
N THR A 26 26.54 -2.99 -2.87
CA THR A 26 26.68 -2.85 -4.32
C THR A 26 26.40 -4.16 -5.05
N GLU A 27 26.84 -5.29 -4.49
CA GLU A 27 26.60 -6.61 -5.07
C GLU A 27 25.13 -7.00 -4.94
N LEU A 28 24.48 -6.57 -3.85
CA LEU A 28 23.08 -6.84 -3.59
C LEU A 28 22.13 -5.97 -4.44
N VAL A 29 22.26 -4.64 -4.39
CA VAL A 29 21.29 -3.70 -5.00
C VAL A 29 21.89 -2.76 -6.05
N GLY A 30 23.15 -2.92 -6.43
CA GLY A 30 23.81 -2.12 -7.47
C GLY A 30 23.85 -0.63 -7.12
N GLY A 31 23.40 0.21 -8.06
CA GLY A 31 23.42 1.68 -7.92
C GLY A 31 22.58 2.24 -6.76
N LYS A 32 21.76 1.40 -6.11
CA LYS A 32 20.98 1.76 -4.91
C LYS A 32 21.71 1.46 -3.59
N ALA A 33 22.98 1.04 -3.64
CA ALA A 33 23.74 0.64 -2.45
C ALA A 33 23.73 1.68 -1.32
N LYS A 34 23.92 2.97 -1.63
CA LYS A 34 23.87 4.05 -0.62
C LYS A 34 22.50 4.20 0.04
N LEU A 35 21.43 3.96 -0.72
CA LEU A 35 20.05 4.04 -0.25
C LEU A 35 19.67 2.81 0.59
N ALA A 36 20.14 1.63 0.21
CA ALA A 36 19.99 0.43 1.02
C ALA A 36 20.80 0.50 2.32
N ALA A 37 22.03 1.00 2.27
CA ALA A 37 22.89 1.17 3.44
C ALA A 37 22.33 2.18 4.45
N SER A 38 21.52 3.14 4.02
CA SER A 38 20.84 4.07 4.94
C SER A 38 19.62 3.45 5.62
N GLN A 39 19.20 2.25 5.22
CA GLN A 39 18.03 1.50 5.72
C GLN A 39 16.70 2.27 5.65
N ARG A 40 16.65 3.39 4.92
CA ARG A 40 15.46 4.27 4.81
C ARG A 40 14.77 4.16 3.47
N TRP A 41 15.37 3.46 2.52
CA TRP A 41 14.81 3.31 1.20
C TRP A 41 13.66 2.32 1.22
N ASN A 42 12.48 2.70 0.72
CA ASN A 42 11.41 1.75 0.47
C ASN A 42 11.56 1.18 -0.95
N PRO A 43 12.10 -0.05 -1.13
CA PRO A 43 12.32 -0.61 -2.45
C PRO A 43 10.97 -1.04 -3.06
N PRO A 44 10.76 -0.83 -4.38
CA PRO A 44 9.60 -1.42 -5.03
C PRO A 44 9.70 -2.95 -5.04
N LEU A 45 8.57 -3.63 -5.21
CA LEU A 45 8.47 -5.10 -5.21
C LEU A 45 9.50 -5.78 -6.12
N THR A 46 9.78 -5.20 -7.27
CA THR A 46 10.79 -5.72 -8.21
C THR A 46 12.18 -5.84 -7.59
N TYR A 47 12.58 -4.87 -6.76
CA TYR A 47 13.84 -4.92 -6.03
C TYR A 47 13.78 -5.90 -4.85
N ILE A 48 12.65 -5.99 -4.15
CA ILE A 48 12.45 -6.97 -3.08
C ILE A 48 12.64 -8.40 -3.61
N LEU A 49 12.01 -8.73 -4.74
CA LEU A 49 12.15 -10.04 -5.40
C LEU A 49 13.59 -10.30 -5.87
N GLN A 50 14.29 -9.28 -6.37
CA GLN A 50 15.70 -9.41 -6.77
C GLN A 50 16.62 -9.66 -5.56
N ILE A 51 16.39 -8.95 -4.45
CA ILE A 51 17.12 -9.12 -3.20
C ILE A 51 16.91 -10.53 -2.66
N GLN A 52 15.65 -11.00 -2.59
CA GLN A 52 15.29 -12.36 -2.20
C GLN A 52 16.02 -13.41 -3.04
N LYS A 53 16.01 -13.26 -4.37
CA LYS A 53 16.70 -14.17 -5.28
C LYS A 53 18.22 -14.19 -5.05
N LYS A 54 18.84 -13.03 -4.83
CA LYS A 54 20.29 -12.93 -4.59
C LYS A 54 20.70 -13.49 -3.22
N LEU A 55 19.83 -13.31 -2.23
CA LEU A 55 20.07 -13.82 -0.88
C LEU A 55 19.58 -15.25 -0.68
N ASP A 56 18.90 -15.84 -1.67
CA ASP A 56 18.29 -17.17 -1.60
C ASP A 56 17.37 -17.31 -0.38
N ILE A 57 16.48 -16.33 -0.21
CA ILE A 57 15.52 -16.25 0.91
C ILE A 57 14.12 -15.95 0.40
N ASP A 58 13.13 -16.49 1.10
CA ASP A 58 11.72 -16.17 0.86
C ASP A 58 11.19 -15.29 2.00
N ILE A 59 10.86 -14.04 1.65
CA ILE A 59 10.29 -13.02 2.56
C ILE A 59 8.79 -12.79 2.25
N MET A 60 8.19 -13.54 1.31
CA MET A 60 6.83 -13.27 0.80
C MET A 60 5.75 -13.41 1.87
N ASN A 61 5.98 -14.18 2.93
CA ASN A 61 5.03 -14.31 4.04
C ASN A 61 4.84 -13.03 4.88
N THR A 62 5.67 -12.00 4.67
CA THR A 62 5.67 -10.81 5.53
C THR A 62 5.07 -9.56 4.87
N PHE A 63 5.17 -9.42 3.54
CA PHE A 63 4.56 -8.29 2.81
C PHE A 63 3.04 -8.46 2.59
N VAL A 64 2.53 -9.69 2.63
CA VAL A 64 1.08 -9.95 2.56
C VAL A 64 0.34 -9.31 3.73
N TYR A 65 0.99 -9.18 4.90
CA TYR A 65 0.38 -8.57 6.08
C TYR A 65 0.32 -7.03 5.99
N GLU A 66 1.37 -6.37 5.50
CA GLU A 66 1.37 -4.89 5.34
C GLU A 66 0.47 -4.41 4.18
N LEU A 67 0.33 -5.17 3.10
CA LEU A 67 -0.61 -4.85 2.02
C LEU A 67 -2.08 -4.96 2.47
N VAL A 68 -2.36 -5.84 3.43
CA VAL A 68 -3.69 -5.98 4.04
C VAL A 68 -3.91 -4.96 5.17
N GLU A 69 -2.89 -4.60 5.95
CA GLU A 69 -2.98 -3.53 6.97
C GLU A 69 -2.94 -2.10 6.38
N SER A 70 -2.47 -1.95 5.13
CA SER A 70 -2.53 -0.70 4.37
C SER A 70 -3.82 -0.55 3.55
N GLU A 71 -4.79 -1.46 3.72
CA GLU A 71 -6.19 -1.06 3.59
C GLU A 71 -6.47 -0.07 4.73
N GLN A 72 -6.11 1.18 4.47
CA GLN A 72 -6.49 2.40 5.17
C GLN A 72 -7.57 2.15 6.23
N LEU A 73 -7.24 2.43 7.50
CA LEU A 73 -8.24 2.95 8.45
C LEU A 73 -8.78 4.27 7.89
N VAL A 74 -9.54 4.18 6.79
CA VAL A 74 -10.53 5.18 6.45
C VAL A 74 -11.53 5.04 7.58
N ASP A 75 -11.70 6.11 8.33
CA ASP A 75 -12.87 6.30 9.17
C ASP A 75 -14.07 6.37 8.23
N LYS A 76 -14.47 5.20 7.69
CA LYS A 76 -15.57 5.09 6.73
C LYS A 76 -16.79 5.35 7.56
N ASP A 77 -17.46 6.46 7.27
CA ASP A 77 -18.79 6.72 7.78
C ASP A 77 -19.61 5.41 7.62
N PRO A 78 -20.10 4.80 8.71
CA PRO A 78 -20.83 3.53 8.66
C PRO A 78 -22.07 3.61 7.77
N GLU A 79 -22.55 4.82 7.44
CA GLU A 79 -23.65 5.07 6.53
C GLU A 79 -23.24 5.21 5.06
N THR A 80 -21.94 5.17 4.73
CA THR A 80 -21.41 5.24 3.35
C THR A 80 -22.13 4.28 2.39
N PRO A 81 -22.38 3.00 2.74
CA PRO A 81 -23.10 2.09 1.85
C PRO A 81 -24.54 2.53 1.56
N ASN A 82 -25.22 3.18 2.52
CA ASN A 82 -26.58 3.68 2.35
C ASN A 82 -26.60 4.95 1.51
N LYS A 83 -25.66 5.87 1.77
CA LYS A 83 -25.49 7.11 1.00
C LYS A 83 -25.13 6.82 -0.47
N MET A 84 -24.27 5.83 -0.72
CA MET A 84 -23.92 5.41 -2.09
C MET A 84 -25.09 4.76 -2.84
N LYS A 85 -25.94 3.99 -2.13
CA LYS A 85 -27.19 3.46 -2.70
C LYS A 85 -28.17 4.56 -3.09
N LEU A 86 -28.29 5.61 -2.27
CA LEU A 86 -29.14 6.77 -2.59
C LEU A 86 -28.64 7.51 -3.82
N ILE A 87 -27.33 7.77 -3.91
CA ILE A 87 -26.71 8.38 -5.10
C ILE A 87 -26.98 7.53 -6.34
N HIS A 88 -26.82 6.20 -6.25
CA HIS A 88 -27.10 5.31 -7.36
C HIS A 88 -28.57 5.37 -7.80
N GLN A 89 -29.52 5.46 -6.86
CA GLN A 89 -30.95 5.61 -7.17
C GLN A 89 -31.25 6.95 -7.87
N TRP A 90 -30.61 8.04 -7.43
CA TRP A 90 -30.82 9.36 -8.03
C TRP A 90 -30.24 9.47 -9.44
N ILE A 91 -29.06 8.90 -9.69
CA ILE A 91 -28.42 8.91 -11.02
C ILE A 91 -29.20 8.03 -12.03
N GLN A 92 -29.95 7.04 -11.56
CA GLN A 92 -30.83 6.20 -12.38
C GLN A 92 -32.20 6.86 -12.69
N SER A 93 -32.47 8.06 -12.17
CA SER A 93 -33.66 8.81 -12.51
C SER A 93 -33.58 9.35 -13.94
N ASP A 94 -34.71 9.33 -14.66
CA ASP A 94 -34.78 9.72 -16.07
C ASP A 94 -34.33 11.17 -16.34
N ASN A 95 -34.40 12.05 -15.32
CA ASN A 95 -34.08 13.49 -15.44
C ASN A 95 -32.82 13.90 -14.66
N TRP A 96 -31.91 12.97 -14.32
CA TRP A 96 -30.91 13.26 -13.29
C TRP A 96 -29.94 14.41 -13.61
N MET A 97 -29.58 14.61 -14.89
CA MET A 97 -28.70 15.72 -15.32
C MET A 97 -29.45 17.00 -15.63
N GLU A 98 -30.78 16.98 -15.58
CA GLU A 98 -31.65 18.11 -15.94
C GLU A 98 -32.26 18.78 -14.70
N ASP A 99 -32.23 18.08 -13.55
CA ASP A 99 -32.67 18.57 -12.27
C ASP A 99 -31.47 19.08 -11.44
N GLU A 100 -31.25 20.39 -11.47
CA GLU A 100 -30.20 21.06 -10.69
C GLU A 100 -30.29 20.78 -9.18
N GLU A 101 -31.51 20.61 -8.63
CA GLU A 101 -31.73 20.31 -7.23
C GLU A 101 -31.27 18.88 -6.89
N LEU A 102 -31.50 17.94 -7.80
CA LEU A 102 -31.05 16.55 -7.67
C LEU A 102 -29.51 16.45 -7.80
N ILE A 103 -28.91 17.17 -8.74
CA ILE A 103 -27.45 17.23 -8.90
C ILE A 103 -26.79 17.75 -7.62
N GLN A 104 -27.34 18.82 -7.05
CA GLN A 104 -26.79 19.40 -5.83
C GLN A 104 -26.89 18.43 -4.65
N LYS A 105 -28.01 17.72 -4.49
CA LYS A 105 -28.18 16.68 -3.45
C LYS A 105 -27.19 15.52 -3.61
N VAL A 106 -26.97 15.05 -4.84
CA VAL A 106 -25.97 14.00 -5.14
C VAL A 106 -24.57 14.47 -4.73
N GLN A 107 -24.19 15.70 -5.08
CA GLN A 107 -22.87 16.25 -4.77
C GLN A 107 -22.67 16.48 -3.26
N GLU A 108 -23.69 16.95 -2.54
CA GLU A 108 -23.63 17.13 -1.10
C GLU A 108 -23.45 15.80 -0.37
N VAL A 109 -24.23 14.78 -0.75
CA VAL A 109 -24.10 13.44 -0.15
C VAL A 109 -22.74 12.81 -0.48
N ALA A 110 -22.26 12.96 -1.72
CA ALA A 110 -20.94 12.48 -2.14
C ALA A 110 -19.79 13.13 -1.36
N LYS A 111 -19.90 14.42 -1.03
CA LYS A 111 -18.91 15.14 -0.20
C LYS A 111 -18.82 14.62 1.24
N THR A 112 -19.89 13.99 1.76
CA THR A 112 -19.88 13.40 3.10
C THR A 112 -19.33 11.97 3.14
N ILE A 113 -19.04 11.38 1.97
CA ILE A 113 -18.45 10.04 1.83
C ILE A 113 -16.91 10.12 1.69
N LEU A 114 -16.38 11.24 1.18
CA LEU A 114 -14.95 11.52 1.01
C LEU A 114 -14.33 12.09 2.29
#